data_AF-A0A5J4VAS1-F1
#
_entry.id   AF-A0A5J4VAS1-F1
#
_cell.length_a   1.000
_cell.length_b   1.000
_cell.length_c   1.000
_cell.angle_alpha   90.00
_cell.angle_beta   90.00
_cell.angle_gamma   90.00
#
_symmetry.space_group_name_H-M   'P 1'
#
loop_
_entity.id
_entity.type
_entity.pdbx_description
1 polymer ?
#
loop_
_entity_poly.entity_id
_entity_poly.type
_entity_poly.pdbx_seq_one_letter_code
_entity_poly.pdbx_strand_id
1 'polypeptide(L)'
;MNKSSKQVIQIPKLLQSLIVLVTFRLGTHLREQTDLLRLKVRRQSRECLSWIQDYGDEQVQQELVNNEYGRVMSLSFSTAGGVGEEQDYEICNGLFRIYLFLKDLHEGRTWLTSFQPLPLLARRTDEQIEEEGAIEEIEASMNNKGMNGHIKGWANDTKAATLNRFIRRS
;
A
#
# COMPACT_ATOMS: atom_id res chain seq x y z
N MET A 1 21.87 42.38 24.66
CA MET A 1 22.38 41.80 23.40
C MET A 1 23.78 41.23 23.65
N ASN A 2 24.00 39.93 23.44
CA ASN A 2 25.29 39.27 23.69
C ASN A 2 26.39 39.86 22.76
N LYS A 3 27.65 39.94 23.23
CA LYS A 3 28.81 40.39 22.44
C LYS A 3 28.91 39.62 21.11
N SER A 4 28.63 38.32 21.12
CA SER A 4 28.64 37.48 19.92
C SER A 4 27.58 37.90 18.89
N SER A 5 26.37 38.28 19.32
CA SER A 5 25.29 38.73 18.42
C SER A 5 25.66 40.03 17.69
N LYS A 6 26.41 40.93 18.36
CA LYS A 6 26.91 42.16 17.75
C LYS A 6 27.93 41.90 16.64
N GLN A 7 28.78 40.88 16.81
CA GLN A 7 29.79 40.50 15.80
C GLN A 7 29.15 39.88 14.56
N VAL A 8 28.12 39.04 14.73
CA VAL A 8 27.40 38.37 13.63
C VAL A 8 26.74 39.38 12.68
N ILE A 9 26.23 40.50 13.20
CA ILE A 9 25.59 41.56 12.40
C ILE A 9 26.60 42.31 11.53
N GLN A 10 27.87 42.35 11.93
CA GLN A 10 28.92 43.05 11.16
C GLN A 10 29.42 42.25 9.94
N ILE A 11 29.11 40.95 9.85
CA ILE A 11 29.52 40.11 8.72
C ILE A 11 28.54 40.34 7.57
N PRO A 12 28.98 40.89 6.42
CA PRO A 12 28.08 41.18 5.31
C PRO A 12 27.31 39.95 4.83
N LYS A 13 26.00 40.10 4.56
CA LYS A 13 25.08 39.06 4.09
C LYS A 13 24.83 37.88 5.05
N LEU A 14 25.57 37.74 6.16
CA LEU A 14 25.42 36.61 7.07
C LEU A 14 24.02 36.54 7.68
N LEU A 15 23.46 37.68 8.10
CA LEU A 15 22.09 37.74 8.63
C LEU A 15 21.05 37.27 7.60
N GLN A 16 21.20 37.70 6.34
CA GLN A 16 20.32 37.28 5.25
C GLN A 16 20.42 35.76 5.01
N SER A 17 21.64 35.22 4.99
CA SER A 17 21.86 33.77 4.84
C SER A 17 21.25 32.97 5.99
N LEU A 18 21.33 33.48 7.23
CA LEU A 18 20.71 32.84 8.40
C LEU A 18 19.18 32.84 8.32
N ILE A 19 18.58 33.97 7.89
CA ILE A 19 17.12 34.07 7.68
C ILE A 19 16.68 33.06 6.60
N VAL A 20 17.38 33.00 5.47
CA VAL A 20 17.07 32.05 4.39
C VAL A 20 17.20 30.60 4.87
N LEU A 21 18.26 30.28 5.63
CA LEU A 21 18.48 28.93 6.15
C LEU A 21 17.38 28.48 7.11
N VAL A 22 16.95 29.36 8.02
CA VAL A 22 15.86 29.06 8.97
C VAL A 22 14.54 28.86 8.22
N THR A 23 14.20 29.73 7.28
CA THR A 23 12.99 29.61 6.46
C THR A 23 13.00 28.32 5.64
N PHE A 24 14.14 27.95 5.05
CA PHE A 24 14.30 26.70 4.31
C PHE A 24 14.06 25.49 5.22
N ARG A 25 14.71 25.43 6.40
CA ARG A 25 14.56 24.33 7.36
C ARG A 25 13.13 24.22 7.92
N LEU A 26 12.47 25.34 8.15
CA LEU A 26 11.06 25.34 8.55
C LEU A 26 10.19 24.74 7.44
N GLY A 27 10.43 25.13 6.19
CA GLY A 27 9.73 24.58 5.02
C GLY A 27 9.93 23.07 4.84
N THR A 28 11.15 22.57 5.03
CA THR A 28 11.43 21.12 4.96
C THR A 28 10.76 20.36 6.10
N HIS A 29 10.83 20.88 7.33
CA HIS A 29 10.22 20.23 8.49
C HIS A 29 8.68 20.15 8.38
N LEU A 30 8.03 21.22 7.91
CA LEU A 30 6.57 21.21 7.68
C LEU A 30 6.18 20.19 6.59
N ARG A 31 7.01 20.05 5.56
CA ARG A 31 6.80 19.04 4.50
C ARG A 31 6.94 17.62 5.07
N GLU A 32 7.98 17.34 5.83
CA GLU A 32 8.19 16.05 6.50
C GLU A 32 7.01 15.70 7.40
N GLN A 33 6.54 16.63 8.25
CA GLN A 33 5.35 16.41 9.08
C GLN A 33 4.10 16.11 8.25
N THR A 34 3.91 16.83 7.14
CA THR A 34 2.79 16.62 6.22
C THR A 34 2.87 15.24 5.57
N ASP A 35 4.05 14.80 5.16
CA ASP A 35 4.26 13.50 4.54
C ASP A 35 4.06 12.35 5.55
N LEU A 36 4.51 12.50 6.79
CA LEU A 36 4.22 11.55 7.87
C LEU A 36 2.72 11.42 8.13
N LEU A 37 1.99 12.53 8.15
CA LEU A 37 0.53 12.51 8.29
C LEU A 37 -0.14 11.79 7.12
N ARG A 38 0.30 12.04 5.89
CA ARG A 38 -0.21 11.35 4.69
C ARG A 38 0.03 9.86 4.74
N LEU A 39 1.23 9.42 5.13
CA LEU A 39 1.55 8.00 5.29
C LEU A 39 0.66 7.36 6.35
N LYS A 40 0.46 8.01 7.49
CA LYS A 40 -0.44 7.54 8.55
C LYS A 40 -1.88 7.39 8.07
N VAL A 41 -2.41 8.39 7.37
CA VAL A 41 -3.77 8.34 6.81
C VAL A 41 -3.89 7.19 5.81
N ARG A 42 -2.94 7.03 4.88
CA ARG A 42 -2.95 5.92 3.92
C ARG A 42 -2.95 4.57 4.62
N ARG A 43 -2.11 4.39 5.64
CA ARG A 43 -2.08 3.15 6.43
C ARG A 43 -3.41 2.87 7.11
N GLN A 44 -3.98 3.86 7.80
CA GLN A 44 -5.27 3.72 8.49
C GLN A 44 -6.42 3.44 7.51
N SER A 45 -6.42 4.11 6.35
CA SER A 45 -7.41 3.85 5.30
C SER A 45 -7.30 2.44 4.74
N ARG A 46 -6.08 1.92 4.52
CA ARG A 46 -5.87 0.53 4.08
C ARG A 46 -6.35 -0.47 5.13
N GLU A 47 -6.05 -0.23 6.40
CA GLU A 47 -6.56 -1.06 7.50
C GLU A 47 -8.08 -1.05 7.50
N CYS A 48 -8.72 0.12 7.39
CA CYS A 48 -10.18 0.25 7.30
C CYS A 48 -10.77 -0.51 6.10
N LEU A 49 -10.19 -0.35 4.91
CA LEU A 49 -10.62 -1.08 3.71
C LEU A 49 -10.47 -2.60 3.86
N SER A 50 -9.41 -3.05 4.52
CA SER A 50 -9.25 -4.46 4.86
C SER A 50 -10.35 -4.98 5.79
N TRP A 51 -10.80 -4.19 6.77
CA TRP A 51 -11.94 -4.57 7.60
C TRP A 51 -13.22 -4.67 6.76
N ILE A 52 -13.44 -3.73 5.83
CA ILE A 52 -14.60 -3.77 4.92
C ILE A 52 -14.54 -5.01 4.03
N GLN A 53 -13.37 -5.35 3.49
CA GLN A 53 -13.16 -6.57 2.71
C GLN A 53 -13.45 -7.83 3.53
N ASP A 54 -12.91 -7.95 4.75
CA ASP A 54 -12.99 -9.15 5.59
C ASP A 54 -14.41 -9.40 6.14
N TYR A 55 -15.17 -8.34 6.42
CA TYR A 55 -16.51 -8.43 7.02
C TYR A 55 -17.65 -8.07 6.07
N GLY A 56 -17.34 -7.66 4.85
CA GLY A 56 -18.31 -7.36 3.81
C GLY A 56 -19.01 -8.60 3.29
N ASP A 57 -20.33 -8.51 3.13
CA ASP A 57 -21.13 -9.50 2.42
C ASP A 57 -20.96 -9.38 0.90
N GLU A 58 -21.72 -10.16 0.13
CA GLU A 58 -21.70 -10.13 -1.33
C GLU A 58 -21.88 -8.72 -1.92
N GLN A 59 -22.79 -7.92 -1.36
CA GLN A 59 -23.04 -6.56 -1.85
C GLN A 59 -21.80 -5.68 -1.63
N VAL A 60 -21.20 -5.76 -0.44
CA VAL A 60 -19.96 -5.02 -0.14
C VAL A 60 -18.82 -5.47 -1.05
N GLN A 61 -18.65 -6.77 -1.31
CA GLN A 61 -17.63 -7.24 -2.26
C GLN A 61 -17.85 -6.68 -3.66
N GLN A 62 -19.11 -6.60 -4.12
CA GLN A 62 -19.45 -5.98 -5.40
C GLN A 62 -19.12 -4.48 -5.42
N GLU A 63 -19.41 -3.75 -4.35
CA GLU A 63 -19.07 -2.34 -4.23
C GLU A 63 -17.55 -2.11 -4.26
N LEU A 64 -16.76 -2.95 -3.60
CA LEU A 64 -15.29 -2.89 -3.64
C LEU A 64 -14.79 -3.04 -5.08
N VAL A 65 -15.22 -4.07 -5.81
CA VAL A 65 -14.79 -4.27 -7.20
C VAL A 65 -15.26 -3.14 -8.11
N ASN A 66 -16.47 -2.63 -7.92
CA ASN A 66 -16.99 -1.50 -8.70
C ASN A 66 -16.21 -0.20 -8.48
N ASN A 67 -15.60 -0.02 -7.30
CA ASN A 67 -14.76 1.13 -6.97
C ASN A 67 -13.25 0.86 -7.19
N GLU A 68 -12.92 -0.07 -8.08
CA GLU A 68 -11.53 -0.40 -8.45
C GLU A 68 -10.65 -0.81 -7.26
N TYR A 69 -11.22 -1.51 -6.27
CA TYR A 69 -10.46 -1.92 -5.09
C TYR A 69 -9.25 -2.79 -5.43
N GLY A 70 -9.32 -3.63 -6.48
CA GLY A 70 -8.16 -4.39 -6.98
C GLY A 70 -6.98 -3.47 -7.34
N ARG A 71 -7.27 -2.37 -8.02
CA ARG A 71 -6.30 -1.33 -8.38
C ARG A 71 -5.73 -0.60 -7.17
N VAL A 72 -6.59 -0.24 -6.20
CA VAL A 72 -6.16 0.40 -4.95
C VAL A 72 -5.21 -0.50 -4.17
N MET A 73 -5.51 -1.79 -4.11
CA MET A 73 -4.66 -2.77 -3.45
C MET A 73 -3.32 -2.97 -4.16
N SER A 74 -3.33 -3.03 -5.50
CA SER A 74 -2.12 -3.04 -6.33
C SER A 74 -1.17 -1.89 -6.02
N LEU A 75 -1.69 -0.65 -6.09
CA LEU A 75 -0.91 0.54 -5.75
C LEU A 75 -0.35 0.51 -4.33
N SER A 76 -1.07 -0.12 -3.40
CA SER A 76 -0.73 -0.07 -1.98
C SER A 76 0.57 -0.79 -1.62
N PHE A 77 0.89 -1.91 -2.26
CA PHE A 77 2.15 -2.63 -2.00
C PHE A 77 3.27 -2.18 -2.93
N SER A 78 2.97 -1.79 -4.17
CA SER A 78 3.96 -1.25 -5.12
C SER A 78 4.54 0.09 -4.67
N THR A 79 3.80 0.86 -3.86
CA THR A 79 4.26 2.15 -3.33
C THR A 79 4.73 2.10 -1.87
N ALA A 80 5.04 0.90 -1.35
CA ALA A 80 5.57 0.75 0.00
C ALA A 80 6.84 1.59 0.19
N GLY A 81 6.73 2.68 0.96
CA GLY A 81 7.70 3.78 1.02
C GLY A 81 8.66 3.74 2.21
N GLY A 82 8.75 2.59 2.90
CA GLY A 82 9.61 2.38 4.06
C GLY A 82 11.03 1.94 3.70
N VAL A 83 11.81 1.57 4.73
CA VAL A 83 13.11 0.92 4.57
C VAL A 83 13.17 -0.29 5.50
N GLY A 84 13.71 -1.40 5.00
CA GLY A 84 13.92 -2.61 5.80
C GLY A 84 12.61 -3.26 6.23
N GLU A 85 12.51 -3.64 7.50
CA GLU A 85 11.40 -4.45 8.03
C GLU A 85 10.02 -3.80 7.88
N GLU A 86 9.92 -2.47 7.98
CA GLU A 86 8.63 -1.78 7.82
C GLU A 86 8.13 -1.88 6.39
N GLN A 87 9.02 -1.71 5.41
CA GLN A 87 8.68 -1.86 4.00
C GLN A 87 8.30 -3.31 3.68
N ASP A 88 9.09 -4.25 4.18
CA ASP A 88 8.83 -5.68 4.02
C ASP A 88 7.48 -6.09 4.62
N TYR A 89 7.11 -5.52 5.78
CA TYR A 89 5.79 -5.71 6.38
C TYR A 89 4.66 -5.14 5.51
N GLU A 90 4.80 -3.92 5.00
CA GLU A 90 3.77 -3.31 4.14
C GLU A 90 3.57 -4.12 2.84
N ILE A 91 4.65 -4.57 2.21
CA ILE A 91 4.61 -5.43 1.02
C ILE A 91 3.95 -6.76 1.37
N CYS A 92 4.41 -7.42 2.43
CA CYS A 92 3.87 -8.70 2.88
C CYS A 92 2.37 -8.63 3.16
N ASN A 93 1.93 -7.58 3.87
CA ASN A 93 0.52 -7.38 4.20
C ASN A 93 -0.30 -7.06 2.94
N GLY A 94 0.19 -6.21 2.04
CA GLY A 94 -0.51 -5.90 0.79
C GLY A 94 -0.74 -7.14 -0.09
N LEU A 95 0.30 -7.95 -0.30
CA LEU A 95 0.19 -9.22 -1.04
C LEU A 95 -0.80 -10.18 -0.37
N PHE A 96 -0.70 -10.36 0.95
CA PHE A 96 -1.62 -11.19 1.72
C PHE A 96 -3.09 -10.78 1.54
N ARG A 97 -3.38 -9.46 1.56
CA ARG A 97 -4.73 -8.93 1.42
C ARG A 97 -5.31 -9.14 0.02
N ILE A 98 -4.50 -9.01 -1.02
CA ILE A 98 -4.91 -9.30 -2.41
C ILE A 98 -5.18 -10.78 -2.58
N TYR A 99 -4.27 -11.63 -2.10
CA TYR A 99 -4.47 -13.08 -2.13
C TYR A 99 -5.80 -13.47 -1.47
N LEU A 100 -6.05 -12.98 -0.25
CA LEU A 100 -7.31 -13.27 0.45
C LEU A 100 -8.52 -12.78 -0.32
N PHE A 101 -8.46 -11.58 -0.89
CA PHE A 101 -9.58 -11.02 -1.65
C PHE A 101 -9.90 -11.89 -2.87
N LEU A 102 -8.90 -12.21 -3.69
CA LEU A 102 -9.08 -13.05 -4.88
C LEU A 102 -9.56 -14.46 -4.49
N LYS A 103 -8.95 -15.06 -3.46
CA LYS A 103 -9.35 -16.37 -2.95
C LYS A 103 -10.83 -16.36 -2.57
N ASP A 104 -11.27 -15.39 -1.77
CA ASP A 104 -12.65 -15.35 -1.30
C ASP A 104 -13.63 -15.09 -2.45
N LEU A 105 -13.27 -14.27 -3.44
CA LEU A 105 -14.07 -14.09 -4.65
C LEU A 105 -14.16 -15.39 -5.47
N HIS A 106 -13.10 -16.19 -5.53
CA HIS A 106 -13.10 -17.47 -6.24
C HIS A 106 -13.84 -18.57 -5.48
N GLU A 107 -13.62 -18.70 -4.17
CA GLU A 107 -14.02 -19.87 -3.37
C GLU A 107 -15.26 -19.60 -2.52
N GLY A 108 -15.67 -18.34 -2.38
CA GLY A 108 -16.63 -17.91 -1.38
C GLY A 108 -15.98 -17.83 0.00
N ARG A 109 -16.76 -17.41 1.00
CA ARG A 109 -16.30 -17.26 2.38
C ARG A 109 -17.25 -17.96 3.35
N THR A 110 -16.72 -18.66 4.35
CA THR A 110 -17.51 -19.40 5.35
C THR A 110 -17.22 -19.02 6.80
N TRP A 111 -16.01 -18.55 7.12
CA TRP A 111 -15.58 -18.30 8.50
C TRP A 111 -15.89 -16.89 9.06
N LEU A 112 -16.12 -15.90 8.18
CA LEU A 112 -16.55 -14.55 8.54
C LEU A 112 -17.96 -14.31 7.99
N THR A 113 -18.25 -13.12 7.45
CA THR A 113 -19.46 -12.88 6.68
C THR A 113 -19.49 -13.80 5.47
N SER A 114 -20.43 -14.75 5.46
CA SER A 114 -20.47 -15.79 4.45
C SER A 114 -21.11 -15.30 3.15
N PHE A 115 -20.51 -15.70 2.02
CA PHE A 115 -21.08 -15.50 0.69
C PHE A 115 -20.62 -16.63 -0.25
N GLN A 116 -21.40 -16.86 -1.30
CA GLN A 116 -21.09 -17.84 -2.34
C GLN A 116 -19.98 -17.32 -3.27
N PRO A 117 -19.23 -18.19 -3.96
CA PRO A 117 -18.26 -17.77 -4.97
C PRO A 117 -18.77 -16.67 -5.93
N LEU A 118 -17.97 -15.63 -6.15
CA LEU A 118 -18.27 -14.48 -7.01
C LEU A 118 -17.29 -14.41 -8.22
N PRO A 119 -17.30 -15.39 -9.13
CA PRO A 119 -16.27 -15.55 -10.17
C PRO A 119 -16.20 -14.38 -11.17
N LEU A 120 -17.33 -13.70 -11.43
CA LEU A 120 -17.34 -12.51 -12.29
C LEU A 120 -16.62 -11.32 -11.65
N LEU A 121 -16.76 -11.17 -10.33
CA LEU A 121 -16.05 -10.15 -9.58
C LEU A 121 -14.56 -10.48 -9.50
N ALA A 122 -14.19 -11.75 -9.26
CA ALA A 122 -12.80 -12.20 -9.27
C ALA A 122 -12.11 -11.82 -10.59
N ARG A 123 -12.74 -12.15 -11.72
CA ARG A 123 -12.22 -11.82 -13.05
C ARG A 123 -12.01 -10.31 -13.23
N ARG A 124 -12.96 -9.49 -12.79
CA ARG A 124 -12.85 -8.04 -12.92
C ARG A 124 -11.74 -7.47 -12.04
N THR A 125 -11.54 -8.04 -10.85
CA THR A 125 -10.40 -7.72 -9.99
C THR A 125 -9.08 -8.09 -10.64
N ASP A 126 -8.98 -9.27 -11.27
CA ASP A 126 -7.77 -9.68 -12.02
C ASP A 126 -7.47 -8.69 -13.14
N GLU A 127 -8.49 -8.30 -13.93
CA GLU A 127 -8.37 -7.30 -15.00
C GLU A 127 -7.87 -5.95 -14.43
N GLN A 128 -8.37 -5.50 -13.27
CA GLN A 128 -7.88 -4.28 -12.60
C GLN A 128 -6.41 -4.38 -12.16
N ILE A 129 -5.98 -5.54 -11.66
CA ILE A 129 -4.60 -5.77 -11.21
C ILE A 129 -3.65 -5.76 -12.41
N GLU A 130 -4.05 -6.39 -13.52
CA GLU A 130 -3.31 -6.42 -14.77
C GLU A 130 -3.21 -5.02 -15.41
N GLU A 131 -4.33 -4.29 -15.50
CA GLU A 131 -4.37 -2.94 -16.07
C GLU A 131 -3.51 -1.92 -15.29
N GLU A 132 -3.34 -2.11 -13.98
CA GLU A 132 -2.47 -1.27 -13.16
C GLU A 132 -0.97 -1.66 -13.27
N GLY A 133 -0.63 -2.74 -13.99
CA GLY A 133 0.76 -3.20 -14.12
C GLY A 133 1.33 -3.80 -12.84
N ALA A 134 0.47 -4.35 -11.99
CA ALA A 134 0.89 -4.90 -10.69
C ALA A 134 1.39 -6.34 -10.77
N ILE A 135 1.23 -7.00 -11.92
CA ILE A 135 1.72 -8.36 -12.15
C ILE A 135 3.24 -8.39 -12.07
N GLU A 136 3.92 -7.43 -12.67
CA GLU A 136 5.38 -7.30 -12.65
C GLU A 136 5.89 -7.12 -11.22
N GLU A 137 5.18 -6.35 -10.40
CA GLU A 137 5.54 -6.12 -8.99
C GLU A 137 5.32 -7.37 -8.12
N ILE A 138 4.25 -8.13 -8.38
CA ILE A 138 4.02 -9.44 -7.76
C ILE A 138 5.16 -10.40 -8.15
N GLU A 139 5.54 -10.45 -9.42
CA GLU A 139 6.62 -11.30 -9.93
C GLU A 139 7.98 -10.94 -9.33
N ALA A 140 8.30 -9.65 -9.22
CA ALA A 140 9.51 -9.19 -8.55
C ALA A 140 9.54 -9.65 -7.07
N SER A 141 8.39 -9.59 -6.40
CA SER A 141 8.23 -9.99 -4.99
C SER A 141 8.38 -11.51 -4.76
N MET A 142 8.24 -12.36 -5.78
CA MET A 142 8.42 -13.82 -5.66
C MET A 142 9.86 -14.24 -5.28
N ASN A 143 10.84 -13.36 -5.50
CA ASN A 143 12.23 -13.59 -5.10
C ASN A 143 12.63 -12.85 -3.81
N ASN A 144 11.73 -12.04 -3.25
CA ASN A 144 11.99 -11.26 -2.05
C ASN A 144 11.93 -12.15 -0.79
N LYS A 145 13.05 -12.21 -0.05
CA LYS A 145 13.21 -12.99 1.19
C LYS A 145 12.90 -12.19 2.46
N GLY A 146 12.42 -10.96 2.33
CA GLY A 146 11.93 -10.15 3.44
C GLY A 146 10.86 -10.86 4.25
N MET A 147 10.73 -10.49 5.52
CA MET A 147 9.88 -11.18 6.50
C MET A 147 10.13 -12.70 6.54
N ASN A 148 11.38 -13.16 6.63
CA ASN A 148 11.73 -14.59 6.67
C ASN A 148 11.15 -15.41 5.49
N GLY A 149 11.00 -14.79 4.32
CA GLY A 149 10.45 -15.43 3.12
C GLY A 149 8.93 -15.39 3.00
N HIS A 150 8.20 -14.76 3.92
CA HIS A 150 6.75 -14.58 3.81
C HIS A 150 6.36 -13.77 2.58
N ILE A 151 7.14 -12.75 2.20
CA ILE A 151 6.86 -11.95 0.98
C ILE A 151 6.84 -12.86 -0.25
N LYS A 152 7.90 -13.66 -0.43
CA LYS A 152 7.95 -14.67 -1.48
C LYS A 152 6.75 -15.61 -1.44
N GLY A 153 6.38 -16.11 -0.26
CA GLY A 153 5.23 -17.00 -0.10
C GLY A 153 3.94 -16.36 -0.62
N TRP A 154 3.59 -15.18 -0.11
CA TRP A 154 2.39 -14.47 -0.51
C TRP A 154 2.41 -14.01 -1.96
N ALA A 155 3.56 -13.65 -2.51
CA ALA A 155 3.69 -13.33 -3.94
C ALA A 155 3.35 -14.54 -4.82
N ASN A 156 3.82 -15.74 -4.45
CA ASN A 156 3.47 -16.98 -5.18
C ASN A 156 1.98 -17.28 -5.08
N ASP A 157 1.41 -17.17 -3.89
CA ASP A 157 -0.02 -17.44 -3.65
C ASP A 157 -0.92 -16.42 -4.36
N THR A 158 -0.54 -15.14 -4.34
CA THR A 158 -1.24 -14.06 -5.06
C THR A 158 -1.20 -14.33 -6.56
N LYS A 159 -0.03 -14.65 -7.12
CA LYS A 159 0.11 -15.00 -8.53
C LYS A 159 -0.75 -16.21 -8.91
N ALA A 160 -0.76 -17.24 -8.07
CA ALA A 160 -1.61 -18.41 -8.28
C ALA A 160 -3.10 -18.06 -8.23
N ALA A 161 -3.52 -17.17 -7.33
CA ALA A 161 -4.89 -16.70 -7.23
C ALA A 161 -5.30 -15.90 -8.48
N THR A 162 -4.46 -15.01 -9.01
CA THR A 162 -4.71 -14.30 -10.28
C THR A 162 -4.77 -15.26 -11.48
N LEU A 163 -4.02 -16.37 -11.42
CA LEU A 163 -4.00 -17.40 -12.47
C LEU A 163 -5.09 -18.48 -12.30
N ASN A 164 -5.84 -18.50 -11.19
CA ASN A 164 -6.89 -19.49 -10.93
C ASN A 164 -8.07 -19.42 -11.93
N ARG A 165 -8.03 -18.46 -12.85
CA ARG A 165 -8.81 -18.36 -14.10
C ARG A 165 -8.92 -19.68 -14.89
N PHE A 166 -7.92 -20.57 -14.83
CA PHE A 166 -7.86 -21.76 -15.68
C PHE A 166 -8.55 -23.01 -15.13
N ILE A 167 -8.85 -23.10 -13.83
CA ILE A 167 -9.40 -24.35 -13.23
C ILE A 167 -10.93 -24.43 -13.37
N ARG A 168 -11.64 -23.30 -13.51
CA ARG A 168 -13.12 -23.27 -13.60
C ARG A 168 -13.69 -23.23 -15.03
N ARG A 169 -12.87 -23.49 -16.04
CA ARG A 169 -13.34 -23.77 -17.41
C ARG A 169 -13.32 -25.28 -17.66
N SER A 170 -14.21 -26.01 -17.01
CA SER A 170 -14.54 -27.41 -17.33
C SER A 170 -16.04 -27.59 -17.28
#